data_AF-A0A534CC92-F1
#
_entry.id   AF-A0A534CC92-F1
#
_cell.length_a   1.000
_cell.length_b   1.000
_cell.length_c   1.000
_cell.angle_alpha   90.00
_cell.angle_beta   90.00
_cell.angle_gamma   90.00
#
_symmetry.space_group_name_H-M   'P 1'
#
loop_
_entity.id
_entity.type
_entity.pdbx_description
1 polymer ?
#
loop_
_entity_poly.entity_id
_entity_poly.type
_entity_poly.pdbx_seq_one_letter_code
_entity_poly.pdbx_strand_id
1 'polypeptide(L)'
;ALAPANLITIVATVVTLIGTGFFVGRLVKLYPVDAAIVNACHCGQGGTGAVAILTASNRMQLMPFAQIATRIGGGLTVTLTLLALARFG
;
A
#
# COMPACT_ATOMS: atom_id res chain seq x y z
N ALA A 1 -18.66 -6.13 15.38
CA ALA A 1 -17.59 -5.13 15.13
C ALA A 1 -16.30 -5.80 14.64
N LEU A 2 -15.91 -6.97 15.17
CA LEU A 2 -14.89 -7.83 14.56
C LEU A 2 -15.58 -9.00 13.85
N ALA A 3 -16.09 -8.79 12.64
CA ALA A 3 -16.58 -9.90 11.83
C ALA A 3 -15.36 -10.72 11.38
N PRO A 4 -15.30 -12.04 11.64
CA PRO A 4 -14.14 -12.86 11.26
C PRO A 4 -13.84 -12.76 9.75
N ALA A 5 -14.88 -12.59 8.92
CA ALA A 5 -14.75 -12.33 7.49
C ALA A 5 -13.94 -11.05 7.18
N ASN A 6 -14.20 -9.95 7.89
CA ASN A 6 -13.50 -8.69 7.65
C ASN A 6 -12.03 -8.75 8.07
N LEU A 7 -11.71 -9.49 9.13
CA LEU A 7 -10.32 -9.66 9.55
C LEU A 7 -9.53 -10.44 8.50
N ILE A 8 -10.12 -11.50 7.96
CA ILE A 8 -9.49 -12.31 6.91
C ILE A 8 -9.25 -11.47 5.65
N THR A 9 -10.21 -10.65 5.22
CA THR A 9 -10.03 -9.79 4.04
C THR A 9 -8.94 -8.74 4.26
N ILE A 10 -8.88 -8.12 5.45
CA ILE A 10 -7.82 -7.16 5.77
C ILE A 10 -6.44 -7.84 5.72
N VAL A 11 -6.27 -8.99 6.37
CA VAL A 11 -4.99 -9.71 6.36
C VAL A 11 -4.63 -10.14 4.94
N ALA A 12 -5.57 -10.69 4.19
CA ALA A 12 -5.35 -11.13 2.81
C ALA A 12 -4.91 -9.97 1.89
N THR A 13 -5.57 -8.81 1.99
CA THR A 13 -5.24 -7.63 1.17
C THR A 13 -3.86 -7.06 1.51
N VAL A 14 -3.51 -6.97 2.81
CA VAL A 14 -2.19 -6.50 3.25
C VAL A 14 -1.08 -7.44 2.79
N VAL A 15 -1.25 -8.76 2.95
CA VAL A 15 -0.27 -9.76 2.49
C VAL A 15 -0.10 -9.68 0.97
N THR A 16 -1.19 -9.50 0.23
CA THR A 16 -1.16 -9.35 -1.24
C THR A 16 -0.39 -8.09 -1.64
N LEU A 17 -0.61 -6.95 -0.95
CA LEU A 17 0.13 -5.71 -1.19
C LEU A 17 1.63 -5.86 -0.90
N ILE A 18 2.01 -6.49 0.20
CA ILE A 18 3.42 -6.72 0.53
C ILE A 18 4.07 -7.65 -0.49
N GLY A 19 3.40 -8.75 -0.85
CA GLY A 19 3.90 -9.72 -1.82
C GLY A 19 4.08 -9.13 -3.22
N THR A 20 3.09 -8.34 -3.68
CA THR A 20 3.19 -7.62 -4.96
C THR A 20 4.31 -6.58 -4.94
N GLY A 21 4.44 -5.80 -3.85
CA GLY A 21 5.52 -4.82 -3.68
C GLY A 21 6.91 -5.45 -3.70
N PHE A 22 7.07 -6.62 -3.06
CA PHE A 22 8.32 -7.39 -3.07
C PHE A 22 8.68 -7.90 -4.47
N PHE A 23 7.70 -8.48 -5.17
CA PHE A 23 7.93 -9.07 -6.50
C PHE A 23 8.19 -7.98 -7.55
N VAL A 24 7.34 -6.95 -7.60
CA VAL A 24 7.49 -5.82 -8.53
C VAL A 24 8.77 -5.04 -8.22
N GLY A 25 9.08 -4.81 -6.94
CA GLY A 25 10.33 -4.17 -6.51
C GLY A 25 11.57 -4.89 -7.05
N ARG A 26 11.56 -6.23 -7.04
CA ARG A 26 12.63 -7.05 -7.62
C ARG A 26 12.74 -6.89 -9.14
N LEU A 27 11.62 -6.78 -9.85
CA LEU A 27 11.60 -6.58 -11.30
C LEU A 27 12.19 -5.23 -11.72
N VAL A 28 11.94 -4.18 -10.94
CA VAL A 28 12.46 -2.82 -11.20
C VAL A 28 13.85 -2.57 -10.60
N LYS A 29 14.55 -3.62 -10.14
CA LYS A 29 15.89 -3.55 -9.50
C LYS A 29 15.96 -2.65 -8.26
N LEU A 30 14.85 -2.46 -7.55
CA LEU A 30 14.85 -1.82 -6.23
C LEU A 30 15.17 -2.85 -5.14
N TYR A 31 15.56 -2.38 -3.96
CA TYR A 31 15.66 -3.24 -2.78
C TYR A 31 14.26 -3.79 -2.46
N PRO A 32 14.02 -5.10 -2.64
CA PRO A 32 12.65 -5.64 -2.66
C PRO A 32 11.96 -5.51 -1.29
N VAL A 33 12.74 -5.50 -0.20
CA VAL A 33 12.22 -5.27 1.16
C VAL A 33 11.80 -3.81 1.34
N ASP A 34 12.62 -2.85 0.94
CA ASP A 34 12.28 -1.43 1.07
C ASP A 34 11.12 -1.05 0.13
N ALA A 35 11.07 -1.63 -1.07
CA ALA A 35 9.95 -1.49 -2.00
C ALA A 35 8.65 -2.09 -1.43
N ALA A 36 8.72 -3.24 -0.76
CA ALA A 36 7.57 -3.84 -0.09
C ALA A 36 7.08 -2.98 1.08
N ILE A 37 7.98 -2.39 1.87
CA ILE A 37 7.61 -1.49 2.98
C ILE A 37 6.93 -0.22 2.45
N VAL A 38 7.49 0.40 1.41
CA VAL A 38 6.87 1.59 0.78
C VAL A 38 5.51 1.24 0.18
N ASN A 39 5.36 0.07 -0.44
CA ASN A 39 4.08 -0.40 -0.96
C ASN A 39 3.08 -0.75 0.17
N ALA A 40 3.56 -1.24 1.30
CA ALA A 40 2.72 -1.50 2.47
C ALA A 40 2.13 -0.19 3.03
N CYS A 41 2.83 0.94 2.92
CA CYS A 41 2.28 2.23 3.33
C CYS A 41 0.97 2.61 2.62
N HIS A 42 0.68 2.02 1.44
CA HIS A 42 -0.58 2.24 0.73
C HIS A 42 -1.81 1.66 1.43
N CYS A 43 -1.65 0.60 2.24
CA CYS A 43 -2.75 0.05 3.02
C CYS A 43 -3.00 0.84 4.31
N GLY A 44 -2.07 1.72 4.69
CA GLY A 44 -2.17 2.54 5.88
C GLY A 44 -3.16 3.68 5.70
N GLN A 45 -3.61 4.25 6.83
CA GLN A 45 -4.45 5.43 6.85
C GLN A 45 -3.66 6.69 6.43
N GLY A 46 -3.43 6.86 5.12
CA GLY A 46 -2.70 8.00 4.57
C GLY A 46 -1.34 8.24 5.22
N GLY A 47 -1.01 9.52 5.46
CA GLY A 47 0.28 9.90 6.04
C GLY A 47 0.54 9.36 7.45
N THR A 48 -0.49 9.22 8.28
CA THR A 48 -0.34 8.69 9.65
C THR A 48 -0.07 7.19 9.66
N GLY A 49 -0.72 6.44 8.77
CA GLY A 49 -0.44 5.01 8.56
C GLY A 49 0.97 4.77 8.05
N ALA A 50 1.43 5.59 7.09
CA ALA A 50 2.81 5.50 6.58
C ALA A 50 3.85 5.75 7.68
N VAL A 51 3.63 6.74 8.56
CA VAL A 51 4.53 6.99 9.71
C VAL A 51 4.59 5.77 10.62
N ALA A 52 3.43 5.16 10.95
CA ALA A 52 3.38 3.99 11.82
C ALA A 52 4.13 2.78 11.22
N ILE A 53 3.94 2.50 9.94
CA ILE A 53 4.60 1.38 9.23
C ILE A 53 6.12 1.62 9.13
N LEU A 54 6.55 2.84 8.79
CA LEU A 54 7.97 3.18 8.69
C LEU A 54 8.66 3.20 10.05
N THR A 55 7.94 3.59 11.11
CA THR A 55 8.43 3.52 12.48
C THR A 55 8.58 2.06 12.92
N ALA A 56 7.59 1.21 12.66
CA ALA A 56 7.63 -0.22 12.97
C ALA A 56 8.74 -0.97 12.21
N SER A 57 9.07 -0.52 11.00
CA SER A 57 10.16 -1.09 10.18
C SER A 57 11.52 -0.42 10.40
N ASN A 58 11.62 0.59 11.28
CA ASN A 58 12.84 1.36 11.52
C ASN A 58 13.46 1.96 10.23
N ARG A 59 12.60 2.53 9.38
CA ARG A 59 12.90 3.00 8.02
C ARG A 59 12.34 4.39 7.73
N MET A 60 12.35 5.28 8.72
CA MET A 60 11.84 6.65 8.61
C MET A 60 12.48 7.49 7.49
N GLN A 61 13.68 7.14 7.03
CA GLN A 61 14.34 7.76 5.88
C GLN A 61 13.54 7.61 4.57
N LEU A 62 12.64 6.62 4.47
CA LEU A 62 11.78 6.41 3.32
C LEU A 62 10.45 7.17 3.38
N MET A 63 10.24 8.02 4.39
CA MET A 63 8.99 8.80 4.54
C MET A 63 8.62 9.65 3.32
N PRO A 64 9.54 10.37 2.67
CA PRO A 64 9.22 11.12 1.45
C PRO A 64 8.72 10.21 0.32
N PHE A 65 9.35 9.05 0.14
CA PHE A 65 8.94 8.07 -0.88
C PHE A 65 7.57 7.45 -0.58
N ALA A 66 7.31 7.11 0.69
CA ALA A 66 6.02 6.59 1.12
C ALA A 66 4.89 7.60 0.91
N GLN A 67 5.14 8.90 1.16
CA GLN A 67 4.14 9.95 0.93
C GLN A 67 3.83 10.11 -0.55
N ILE A 68 4.85 10.15 -1.41
CA ILE A 68 4.66 10.25 -2.87
C ILE A 68 3.88 9.03 -3.38
N ALA A 69 4.30 7.82 -2.98
CA ALA A 69 3.62 6.57 -3.35
C ALA A 69 2.14 6.60 -2.95
N THR A 70 1.84 6.98 -1.69
CA THR A 70 0.47 7.05 -1.16
C THR A 70 -0.39 8.03 -1.98
N ARG A 71 0.14 9.21 -2.33
CA ARG A 71 -0.60 10.22 -3.09
C ARG A 71 -0.87 9.79 -4.52
N ILE A 72 0.15 9.31 -5.24
CA ILE A 72 0.01 8.90 -6.64
C ILE A 72 -0.91 7.68 -6.75
N GLY A 73 -0.70 6.62 -5.97
CA GLY A 73 -1.56 5.46 -6.08
C GLY A 73 -2.96 5.67 -5.50
N GLY A 74 -3.13 6.61 -4.56
CA GLY A 74 -4.46 7.05 -4.14
C GLY A 74 -5.22 7.70 -5.30
N GLY A 75 -4.56 8.60 -6.04
CA GLY A 75 -5.12 9.20 -7.25
C GLY A 75 -5.50 8.15 -8.30
N LEU A 76 -4.59 7.21 -8.60
CA LEU A 76 -4.87 6.12 -9.54
C LEU A 76 -6.05 5.24 -9.09
N THR A 77 -6.13 4.89 -7.81
CA THR A 77 -7.22 4.07 -7.27
C THR A 77 -8.57 4.76 -7.45
N VAL A 78 -8.64 6.06 -7.14
CA VAL A 78 -9.87 6.85 -7.32
C VAL A 78 -10.24 6.95 -8.80
N THR A 79 -9.29 7.28 -9.68
CA THR A 79 -9.56 7.38 -11.12
C THR A 79 -10.07 6.06 -11.71
N LEU A 80 -9.44 4.93 -11.35
CA LEU A 80 -9.87 3.60 -11.80
C LEU A 80 -11.25 3.23 -11.25
N THR A 81 -11.52 3.56 -9.98
CA THR A 81 -12.82 3.29 -9.35
C THR A 81 -13.94 4.09 -10.05
N LEU A 82 -13.70 5.37 -10.34
CA LEU A 82 -14.66 6.20 -11.08
C LEU A 82 -14.87 5.70 -12.51
N LEU A 83 -13.80 5.27 -13.19
CA LEU A 83 -13.91 4.70 -14.53
C LEU A 83 -14.69 3.39 -14.53
N ALA A 84 -14.44 2.52 -13.55
CA ALA A 84 -15.18 1.26 -13.39
C ALA A 84 -16.65 1.53 -13.10
N LEU A 85 -16.96 2.47 -12.19
CA LEU A 85 -18.32 2.87 -11.89
C LEU A 85 -19.02 3.46 -13.12
N ALA A 86 -18.34 4.27 -13.93
CA ALA A 86 -18.93 4.82 -15.16
C ALA A 86 -19.18 3.77 -16.26
N ARG A 87 -18.55 2.59 -16.19
CA ARG A 87 -18.70 1.51 -17.17
C ARG A 87 -19.67 0.42 -16.73
N PHE A 88 -19.80 0.20 -15.41
CA PHE A 88 -20.65 -0.85 -14.83
C PHE A 88 -21.85 -0.32 -14.03
N GLY A 89 -21.94 1.00 -13.85
CA GLY A 89 -23.06 1.70 -13.19
C GLY A 89 -24.02 2.33 -14.18
#